data_AF-A0A9D6IGB1-F1
#
_entry.id   AF-A0A9D6IGB1-F1
#
_cell.length_a   1.000
_cell.length_b   1.000
_cell.length_c   1.000
_cell.angle_alpha   90.00
_cell.angle_beta   90.00
_cell.angle_gamma   90.00
#
_symmetry.space_group_name_H-M   'P 1'
#
loop_
_entity.id
_entity.type
_entity.pdbx_description
1 polymer ?
#
loop_
_entity_poly.entity_id
_entity_poly.type
_entity_poly.pdbx_seq_one_letter_code
_entity_poly.pdbx_strand_id
1 'polypeptide(L)'
;MRKLKHVNRRLTDDDRARHARIIAASLLEIPPKSSARRKPAPAGIPTRIREAREARGLTWYALAKLAGIPNQSTIRDIEQGKDVRFSNLEAVANALGLSVELVDQVA
;
A
#
# COMPACT_ATOMS: atom_id res chain seq x y z
N MET A 1 23.20 0.60 -32.82
CA MET A 1 22.65 -0.44 -31.91
C MET A 1 21.50 -1.17 -32.59
N ARG A 2 21.56 -2.49 -32.72
CA ARG A 2 20.49 -3.32 -33.31
C ARG A 2 19.37 -3.50 -32.26
N LYS A 3 18.16 -3.03 -32.54
CA LYS A 3 17.02 -3.19 -31.63
C LYS A 3 16.64 -4.68 -31.57
N LEU A 4 16.70 -5.28 -30.39
CA LEU A 4 16.17 -6.63 -30.14
C LEU A 4 14.64 -6.57 -30.31
N LYS A 5 14.09 -7.41 -31.19
CA LYS A 5 12.64 -7.54 -31.36
C LYS A 5 12.08 -8.32 -30.17
N HIS A 6 11.04 -7.81 -29.51
CA HIS A 6 10.36 -8.54 -28.45
C HIS A 6 9.72 -9.80 -29.02
N VAL A 7 10.17 -10.97 -28.60
CA VAL A 7 9.62 -12.26 -29.03
C VAL A 7 8.54 -12.67 -28.03
N ASN A 8 7.27 -12.62 -28.45
CA ASN A 8 6.16 -13.19 -27.68
C ASN A 8 6.09 -14.70 -27.91
N ARG A 9 6.92 -15.47 -27.19
CA ARG A 9 6.80 -16.93 -27.15
C ARG A 9 5.60 -17.31 -26.29
N ARG A 10 4.58 -17.91 -26.90
CA ARG A 10 3.46 -18.52 -26.16
C ARG A 10 3.96 -19.78 -25.44
N LEU A 11 3.58 -19.95 -24.18
CA LEU A 11 3.87 -21.17 -23.43
C LEU A 11 3.00 -22.31 -23.96
N THR A 12 3.58 -23.49 -24.13
CA THR A 12 2.83 -24.73 -24.33
C THR A 12 2.14 -25.14 -23.03
N ASP A 13 1.27 -26.14 -23.11
CA ASP A 13 0.54 -26.67 -21.97
C ASP A 13 1.49 -27.31 -20.94
N ASP A 14 2.51 -28.02 -21.43
CA ASP A 14 3.57 -28.59 -20.59
C ASP A 14 4.41 -27.52 -19.90
N ASP A 15 4.74 -26.43 -20.59
CA ASP A 15 5.44 -25.30 -19.99
C ASP A 15 4.62 -24.68 -18.86
N ARG A 16 3.30 -24.53 -19.05
CA ARG A 16 2.39 -24.04 -18.00
C ARG A 16 2.33 -25.00 -16.82
N ALA A 17 2.23 -26.30 -17.05
CA ALA A 17 2.22 -27.31 -15.99
C ALA A 17 3.54 -27.33 -15.20
N ARG A 18 4.68 -27.20 -15.89
CA ARG A 18 6.00 -27.06 -15.25
C ARG A 18 6.07 -25.81 -14.39
N HIS A 19 5.61 -24.68 -14.91
CA HIS A 19 5.60 -23.41 -14.18
C HIS A 19 4.71 -23.48 -12.93
N ALA A 20 3.52 -24.09 -13.03
CA ALA A 20 2.63 -24.27 -11.89
C ALA A 20 3.29 -25.08 -10.75
N ARG A 21 4.02 -26.16 -11.09
CA ARG A 21 4.79 -26.95 -10.11
C ARG A 21 5.90 -26.14 -9.44
N ILE A 22 6.65 -25.35 -10.23
CA ILE A 22 7.70 -24.48 -9.70
C ILE A 22 7.11 -23.45 -8.74
N ILE A 23 6.02 -22.78 -9.13
CA ILE A 23 5.35 -21.79 -8.28
C ILE A 23 4.88 -22.43 -6.97
N ALA A 24 4.25 -23.61 -7.04
CA ALA A 24 3.80 -24.33 -5.85
C ALA A 24 4.94 -24.70 -4.91
N ALA A 25 6.06 -25.22 -5.44
CA ALA A 25 7.25 -25.52 -4.65
C ALA A 25 7.88 -24.26 -4.04
N SER A 26 8.02 -23.18 -4.84
CA SER A 26 8.56 -21.90 -4.36
C SER A 26 7.71 -21.28 -3.26
N LEU A 27 6.39 -21.42 -3.29
CA LEU A 27 5.52 -20.93 -2.22
C LEU A 27 5.78 -21.62 -0.87
N LEU A 28 6.25 -22.87 -0.88
CA LEU A 28 6.60 -23.62 0.33
C LEU A 28 8.01 -23.29 0.81
N GLU A 29 8.98 -23.26 -0.09
CA GLU A 29 10.39 -23.04 0.25
C GLU A 29 10.71 -21.57 0.56
N ILE A 30 10.11 -20.66 -0.21
CA ILE A 30 10.33 -19.21 -0.14
C ILE A 30 8.95 -18.54 -0.06
N PRO A 31 8.23 -18.73 1.04
CA PRO A 31 6.90 -18.15 1.18
C PRO A 31 6.98 -16.62 1.05
N PRO A 32 6.00 -15.99 0.38
CA PRO A 32 5.95 -14.55 0.29
C PRO A 32 5.91 -13.96 1.69
N LYS A 33 6.63 -12.85 1.88
CA LYS A 33 6.69 -12.18 3.19
C LYS A 33 5.27 -11.86 3.65
N SER A 34 4.84 -12.52 4.73
CA SER A 34 3.54 -12.27 5.34
C SER A 34 3.33 -10.77 5.59
N SER A 35 2.17 -10.26 5.16
CA SER A 35 1.75 -8.89 5.45
C SER A 35 1.64 -8.63 6.96
N ALA A 36 1.49 -9.68 7.77
CA ALA A 36 1.47 -9.60 9.23
C ALA A 36 2.77 -9.10 9.86
N ARG A 37 3.87 -9.02 9.09
CA ARG A 37 5.12 -8.40 9.55
C ARG A 37 5.09 -6.86 9.57
N ARG A 38 4.01 -6.21 9.14
CA ARG A 38 3.89 -4.74 9.24
C ARG A 38 3.67 -4.35 10.70
N LYS A 39 4.52 -3.46 11.21
CA LYS A 39 4.36 -2.87 12.55
C LYS A 39 2.96 -2.24 12.64
N PRO A 40 2.19 -2.49 13.72
CA PRO A 40 0.90 -1.85 13.92
C PRO A 40 1.05 -0.33 13.91
N ALA A 41 0.00 0.37 13.47
CA ALA A 41 0.00 1.82 13.53
C ALA A 41 -0.03 2.25 15.00
N PRO A 42 0.66 3.35 15.36
CA PRO A 42 0.45 3.97 16.66
C PRO A 42 -1.02 4.34 16.84
N ALA A 43 -1.52 4.23 18.08
CA ALA A 43 -2.90 4.58 18.40
C ALA A 43 -3.27 6.02 17.98
N GLY A 44 -4.56 6.26 17.74
CA GLY A 44 -5.09 7.57 17.35
C GLY A 44 -5.17 7.76 15.83
N ILE A 45 -4.74 8.93 15.35
CA ILE A 45 -4.84 9.33 13.94
C ILE A 45 -4.17 8.31 12.99
N PRO A 46 -2.95 7.81 13.24
CA PRO A 46 -2.28 6.89 12.32
C PRO A 46 -3.08 5.60 12.09
N THR A 47 -3.63 5.02 13.16
CA THR A 47 -4.46 3.80 13.08
C THR A 47 -5.75 4.06 12.32
N ARG A 48 -6.48 5.15 12.61
CA ARG A 48 -7.74 5.47 11.91
C ARG A 48 -7.54 5.67 10.41
N ILE A 49 -6.48 6.37 10.01
CA ILE A 49 -6.15 6.56 8.59
C ILE A 49 -5.82 5.21 7.93
N ARG A 50 -5.05 4.34 8.59
CA ARG A 50 -4.71 3.01 8.06
C ARG A 50 -5.96 2.14 7.88
N GLU A 51 -6.81 2.07 8.89
CA GLU A 51 -8.05 1.28 8.86
C GLU A 51 -8.98 1.75 7.74
N ALA A 52 -9.22 3.06 7.63
CA ALA A 52 -10.04 3.63 6.58
C ALA A 52 -9.47 3.35 5.17
N ARG A 53 -8.14 3.40 5.01
CA ARG A 53 -7.49 3.05 3.74
C ARG A 53 -7.67 1.57 3.41
N GLU A 54 -7.44 0.68 4.38
CA GLU A 54 -7.50 -0.77 4.18
C GLU A 54 -8.92 -1.27 3.95
N ALA A 55 -9.91 -0.68 4.63
CA ALA A 55 -11.33 -0.95 4.39
C ALA A 55 -11.75 -0.63 2.94
N ARG A 56 -11.06 0.31 2.29
CA ARG A 56 -11.28 0.68 0.87
C ARG A 56 -10.38 -0.08 -0.10
N GLY A 57 -9.54 -1.01 0.37
CA GLY A 57 -8.60 -1.77 -0.47
C GLY A 57 -7.53 -0.90 -1.15
N LEU A 58 -7.26 0.31 -0.65
CA LEU A 58 -6.35 1.25 -1.29
C LEU A 58 -4.88 0.96 -0.92
N THR A 59 -4.01 0.97 -1.92
CA THR A 59 -2.55 1.06 -1.70
C THR A 59 -2.16 2.46 -1.26
N TRP A 60 -0.97 2.64 -0.68
CA TRP A 60 -0.44 3.98 -0.39
C TRP A 60 -0.36 4.85 -1.65
N TYR A 61 0.06 4.27 -2.77
CA TYR A 61 0.09 4.97 -4.06
C TYR A 61 -1.31 5.44 -4.50
N ALA A 62 -2.30 4.55 -4.42
CA ALA A 62 -3.67 4.87 -4.83
C ALA A 62 -4.26 5.98 -3.96
N LEU A 63 -4.05 5.92 -2.64
CA LEU A 63 -4.50 6.98 -1.73
C LEU A 63 -3.76 8.30 -1.98
N ALA A 64 -2.45 8.26 -2.22
CA ALA A 64 -1.70 9.48 -2.54
C ALA A 64 -2.23 10.15 -3.81
N LYS A 65 -2.53 9.36 -4.85
CA LYS A 65 -3.16 9.89 -6.08
C LYS A 65 -4.53 10.47 -5.84
N LEU A 66 -5.37 9.79 -5.05
CA LEU A 66 -6.70 10.27 -4.68
C LEU A 66 -6.65 11.60 -3.90
N ALA A 67 -5.68 11.73 -2.99
CA ALA A 67 -5.49 12.91 -2.15
C ALA A 67 -4.66 14.04 -2.80
N GLY A 68 -4.25 13.90 -4.07
CA GLY A 68 -3.39 14.89 -4.73
C GLY A 68 -1.97 15.00 -4.15
N ILE A 69 -1.52 13.98 -3.42
CA ILE A 69 -0.20 13.93 -2.79
C ILE A 69 0.85 13.42 -3.79
N PRO A 70 1.94 14.17 -4.04
CA PRO A 70 2.94 13.77 -5.03
C PRO A 70 3.67 12.46 -4.69
N ASN A 71 3.93 12.21 -3.40
CA ASN A 71 4.72 11.07 -2.94
C ASN A 71 3.93 10.20 -1.95
N GLN A 72 3.78 8.91 -2.27
CA GLN A 72 3.13 7.93 -1.39
C GLN A 72 3.82 7.76 -0.03
N SER A 73 5.08 8.17 0.12
CA SER A 73 5.79 8.13 1.40
C SER A 73 5.07 8.95 2.46
N THR A 74 4.39 10.04 2.09
CA THR A 74 3.59 10.85 3.02
C THR A 74 2.47 10.03 3.67
N ILE A 75 1.81 9.14 2.93
CA ILE A 75 0.79 8.24 3.49
C ILE A 75 1.42 7.28 4.50
N ARG A 76 2.56 6.68 4.13
CA ARG A 76 3.33 5.82 5.02
C ARG A 76 3.74 6.55 6.29
N ASP A 77 4.21 7.79 6.18
CA ASP A 77 4.70 8.58 7.31
C ASP A 77 3.54 8.95 8.25
N ILE A 78 2.37 9.32 7.73
CA ILE A 78 1.13 9.49 8.52
C ILE A 78 0.82 8.23 9.32
N GLU A 79 0.74 7.06 8.66
CA GLU A 79 0.36 5.82 9.33
C GLU A 79 1.47 5.24 10.23
N GLN A 80 2.68 5.81 10.18
CA GLN A 80 3.78 5.50 11.09
C GLN A 80 3.83 6.48 12.27
N GLY A 81 2.94 7.49 12.30
CA GLY A 81 2.91 8.52 13.33
C GLY A 81 4.10 9.47 13.25
N LYS A 82 4.68 9.65 12.06
CA LYS A 82 5.74 10.64 11.86
C LYS A 82 5.16 12.01 11.60
N ASP A 83 6.00 13.02 11.80
CA ASP A 83 5.65 14.40 11.52
C ASP A 83 5.41 14.62 10.02
N VAL A 84 4.32 15.30 9.70
CA VAL A 84 3.90 15.64 8.34
C VAL A 84 3.20 17.01 8.36
N ARG A 85 3.19 17.68 7.20
CA ARG A 85 2.41 18.92 7.06
C ARG A 85 0.94 18.66 7.33
N PHE A 86 0.32 19.51 8.15
CA PHE A 86 -1.10 19.42 8.47
C PHE A 86 -1.99 19.40 7.23
N SER A 87 -1.70 20.23 6.22
CA SER A 87 -2.42 20.26 4.94
C SER A 87 -2.41 18.92 4.21
N ASN A 88 -1.33 18.14 4.33
CA ASN A 88 -1.26 16.81 3.74
C ASN A 88 -2.11 15.81 4.53
N LEU A 89 -2.12 15.92 5.85
CA LEU A 89 -2.96 15.09 6.71
C LEU A 89 -4.45 15.34 6.41
N GLU A 90 -4.87 16.60 6.32
CA GLU A 90 -6.23 16.98 5.95
C GLU A 90 -6.62 16.48 4.56
N ALA A 91 -5.77 16.68 3.55
CA ALA A 91 -6.04 16.19 2.20
C ALA A 91 -6.23 14.67 2.15
N VAL A 92 -5.42 13.93 2.92
CA VAL A 92 -5.54 12.47 3.04
C VAL A 92 -6.80 12.05 3.80
N ALA A 93 -7.14 12.74 4.89
CA ALA A 93 -8.38 12.51 5.62
C ALA A 93 -9.61 12.75 4.72
N ASN A 94 -9.65 13.88 4.01
CA ASN A 94 -10.73 14.22 3.09
C ASN A 94 -10.87 13.20 1.96
N ALA A 95 -9.77 12.72 1.38
CA ALA A 95 -9.78 11.64 0.38
C ALA A 95 -10.34 10.32 0.94
N LEU A 96 -10.20 10.08 2.24
CA LEU A 96 -10.79 8.97 2.97
C LEU A 96 -12.20 9.27 3.50
N GLY A 97 -12.79 10.43 3.18
CA GLY A 97 -14.11 10.84 3.69
C GLY A 97 -14.14 11.08 5.20
N LEU A 98 -13.01 11.52 5.77
CA LEU A 98 -12.84 11.87 7.18
C LEU A 98 -12.56 13.37 7.31
N SER A 99 -12.91 13.96 8.45
CA SER A 99 -12.49 15.31 8.84
C SER A 99 -11.42 15.25 9.94
N VAL A 100 -10.61 16.30 10.04
CA VAL A 100 -9.70 16.54 11.19
C VAL A 100 -10.27 17.71 11.96
N GLU A 101 -10.49 17.54 13.26
CA GLU A 101 -11.13 18.53 14.12
C GLU A 101 -10.27 18.79 15.36
N LEU A 102 -10.21 20.06 15.76
CA LEU A 102 -9.66 20.46 17.05
C LEU A 102 -10.71 20.18 18.12
N VAL A 103 -10.29 19.49 19.17
CA VAL A 103 -11.14 19.17 20.33
C VAL A 103 -10.53 19.79 21.58
N ASP A 104 -11.38 20.37 22.42
CA ASP A 104 -10.94 20.89 23.72
C ASP A 104 -10.36 19.76 24.56
N GLN A 105 -9.28 20.07 25.29
CA GLN A 105 -8.72 19.13 26.24
C GLN A 105 -9.67 19.04 27.43
N VAL A 106 -10.34 17.88 27.57
CA VAL A 106 -11.08 17.57 28.78
C VAL A 106 -10.06 17.10 29.81
N ALA A 107 -9.94 17.85 30.90
CA ALA A 107 -9.05 17.57 32.03
C ALA A 107 -9.44 16.27 32.76
#